data_AF-A0A4S9XTB4-F1
#
_entry.id   AF-A0A4S9XTB4-F1
#
_cell.length_a   1.000
_cell.length_b   1.000
_cell.length_c   1.000
_cell.angle_alpha   90.00
_cell.angle_beta   90.00
_cell.angle_gamma   90.00
#
_symmetry.space_group_name_H-M   'P 1'
#
loop_
_entity.id
_entity.type
_entity.pdbx_description
1 polymer ?
#
loop_
_entity_poly.entity_id
_entity_poly.type
_entity_poly.pdbx_seq_one_letter_code
_entity_poly.pdbx_strand_id
1 'polypeptide(L)'
;MGGAESVPRERPQQRSSRMDLLALQEKYDAFRITEDRETDSMIVERNIQYENRDHIGQRQTHVSGAKTEALIHTILQDPKNRLALSALSTANPATVLEKPAAILKDTQTFNVAIPFEGAPITNQRSSGRCWIFAATNVFRVAIMKKYDIEKFELSQAYLFFWDKVEKSNFFLESILETADLPVDDRLVATLMSQPVSDGGQWSMIQNLVDKYGLVPQTLYPDSFNAQNSAVMDRLLTTKLREDALRLRALKNSGSSTAATSVAAAKEQMMQDIVRILTLTLGRPPSSYTKFTWEFYDKAHKLKTVKVSPKEFAGGLNDTHGLRALGGTDVHSLFSLVNDPRNEYNRLLTVDFLTNVSGGEYVTYVNVDKPVWKKGAIEMLKKGWPVFFGSDVGKFSDSKLGIMDPDLVDYELGFNVKLGMSKAERLTAGESAMTHAMVLTAVHLSPSGEPIRWRVENSWSENAGTEGYFVMSDKWMDEFCYQVVVDPSCVSQEVRDILKQDPKVLPLWDPMGVLA
;
A
#
# COMPACT_ATOMS: atom_id res chain seq x y z
N MET A 1 58.56 -54.81 -24.49
CA MET A 1 57.92 -55.85 -23.64
C MET A 1 58.02 -55.30 -22.22
N GLY A 2 57.02 -54.63 -21.65
CA GLY A 2 55.64 -55.03 -21.38
C GLY A 2 55.47 -54.87 -19.86
N GLY A 3 54.87 -53.76 -19.39
CA GLY A 3 53.55 -53.75 -18.71
C GLY A 3 53.78 -53.35 -17.23
N ALA A 4 52.98 -52.54 -16.54
CA ALA A 4 51.63 -52.03 -16.79
C ALA A 4 51.50 -50.60 -16.21
N GLU A 5 50.81 -49.73 -16.94
CA GLU A 5 50.44 -48.37 -16.56
C GLU A 5 49.21 -48.36 -15.66
N SER A 6 49.25 -47.55 -14.59
CA SER A 6 48.10 -47.23 -13.75
C SER A 6 47.30 -46.08 -14.37
N VAL A 7 46.08 -46.37 -14.82
CA VAL A 7 45.11 -45.38 -15.33
C VAL A 7 44.40 -44.68 -14.16
N PRO A 8 44.28 -43.34 -14.14
CA PRO A 8 43.40 -42.63 -13.21
C PRO A 8 41.94 -42.73 -13.69
N ARG A 9 41.03 -43.15 -12.80
CA ARG A 9 39.57 -43.13 -13.06
C ARG A 9 39.06 -41.70 -13.18
N GLU A 10 38.46 -41.38 -14.33
CA GLU A 10 37.63 -40.20 -14.53
C GLU A 10 36.37 -40.25 -13.64
N ARG A 11 35.99 -39.08 -13.09
CA ARG A 11 34.71 -38.89 -12.38
C ARG A 11 33.58 -38.81 -13.41
N PRO A 12 32.43 -39.47 -13.22
CA PRO A 12 31.27 -39.23 -14.05
C PRO A 12 30.70 -37.84 -13.77
N GLN A 13 30.65 -37.00 -14.81
CA GLN A 13 29.85 -35.78 -14.83
C GLN A 13 28.37 -36.15 -14.70
N GLN A 14 27.72 -35.74 -13.61
CA GLN A 14 26.25 -35.75 -13.52
C GLN A 14 25.68 -34.70 -14.48
N ARG A 15 25.38 -35.11 -15.71
CA ARG A 15 24.39 -34.44 -16.56
C ARG A 15 22.99 -34.79 -16.03
N SER A 16 22.49 -34.03 -15.07
CA SER A 16 21.04 -33.87 -14.89
C SER A 16 20.66 -32.61 -15.65
N SER A 17 20.40 -32.78 -16.94
CA SER A 17 20.31 -31.70 -17.91
C SER A 17 18.93 -31.66 -18.53
N ARG A 18 18.12 -30.63 -18.20
CA ARG A 18 17.06 -30.02 -19.04
C ARG A 18 15.87 -30.91 -19.47
N MET A 19 16.05 -32.22 -19.61
CA MET A 19 15.06 -33.22 -20.03
C MET A 19 14.05 -33.52 -18.92
N ASP A 20 14.47 -33.55 -17.66
CA ASP A 20 13.52 -33.76 -16.54
C ASP A 20 12.57 -32.57 -16.38
N LEU A 21 13.03 -31.36 -16.67
CA LEU A 21 12.21 -30.14 -16.68
C LEU A 21 11.27 -30.10 -17.89
N LEU A 22 11.73 -30.53 -19.07
CA LEU A 22 10.90 -30.67 -20.28
C LEU A 22 9.84 -31.78 -20.12
N ALA A 23 10.18 -32.91 -19.51
CA ALA A 23 9.24 -33.99 -19.24
C ALA A 23 8.17 -33.60 -18.20
N LEU A 24 8.51 -32.73 -17.24
CA LEU A 24 7.51 -32.12 -16.34
C LEU A 24 6.65 -31.06 -17.06
N GLN A 25 7.24 -30.30 -17.98
CA GLN A 25 6.52 -29.33 -18.82
C GLN A 25 5.51 -30.04 -19.73
N GLU A 26 5.93 -31.15 -20.38
CA GLU A 26 5.05 -31.99 -21.21
C GLU A 26 3.92 -32.64 -20.41
N LYS A 27 4.16 -33.04 -19.15
CA LYS A 27 3.10 -33.52 -18.26
C LYS A 27 2.12 -32.42 -17.85
N TYR A 28 2.57 -31.16 -17.73
CA TYR A 28 1.71 -30.01 -17.47
C TYR A 28 0.92 -29.59 -18.73
N ASP A 29 1.54 -29.67 -19.91
CA ASP A 29 0.87 -29.41 -21.19
C ASP A 29 -0.12 -30.51 -21.56
N ALA A 30 0.13 -31.77 -21.17
CA ALA A 30 -0.84 -32.86 -21.27
C ALA A 30 -2.10 -32.63 -20.42
N PHE A 31 -2.02 -31.85 -19.34
CA PHE A 31 -3.19 -31.40 -18.58
C PHE A 31 -4.00 -30.30 -19.29
N ARG A 32 -3.39 -29.55 -20.22
CA ARG A 32 -4.10 -28.54 -21.04
C ARG A 32 -4.80 -29.14 -22.26
N ILE A 33 -4.40 -30.34 -22.70
CA ILE A 33 -4.96 -31.02 -23.87
C ILE A 33 -5.93 -32.12 -23.40
N THR A 34 -7.00 -31.71 -22.71
CA THR A 34 -8.27 -32.46 -22.62
C THR A 34 -9.48 -31.54 -22.75
N GLU A 35 -9.32 -30.41 -23.44
CA GLU A 35 -10.45 -29.62 -23.94
C GLU A 35 -10.66 -29.93 -25.43
N ASP A 36 -11.35 -31.03 -25.72
CA ASP A 36 -12.06 -31.15 -26.99
C ASP A 36 -13.44 -31.79 -26.76
N ARG A 37 -14.42 -30.87 -26.70
CA ARG A 37 -15.72 -30.92 -27.37
C ARG A 37 -16.39 -32.29 -27.57
N GLU A 38 -17.33 -32.57 -26.68
CA GLU A 38 -18.68 -32.96 -27.11
C GLU A 38 -19.69 -31.96 -26.53
N THR A 39 -20.20 -31.09 -27.39
CA THR A 39 -21.38 -30.27 -27.10
C THR A 39 -22.60 -31.17 -27.12
N ASP A 40 -22.94 -31.73 -25.96
CA ASP A 40 -24.28 -32.24 -25.70
C ASP A 40 -25.01 -31.20 -24.86
N SER A 41 -25.98 -30.53 -25.48
CA SER A 41 -26.81 -29.51 -24.83
C SER A 41 -27.76 -30.19 -23.85
N MET A 42 -27.27 -30.53 -22.66
CA MET A 42 -28.14 -30.82 -21.52
C MET A 42 -28.70 -29.48 -21.01
N ILE A 43 -29.89 -29.14 -21.50
CA ILE A 43 -30.78 -28.22 -20.81
C ILE A 43 -31.12 -28.88 -19.47
N VAL A 44 -30.37 -28.53 -18.43
CA VAL A 44 -30.80 -28.79 -17.06
C VAL A 44 -31.93 -27.79 -16.79
N GLU A 45 -33.16 -28.19 -17.07
CA GLU A 45 -34.33 -27.55 -16.48
C GLU A 45 -34.20 -27.66 -14.96
N ARG A 46 -33.62 -26.63 -14.33
CA ARG A 46 -33.71 -26.45 -12.90
C ARG A 46 -35.16 -26.15 -12.57
N ASN A 47 -35.96 -27.20 -12.39
CA ASN A 47 -37.23 -27.14 -11.67
C ASN A 47 -36.93 -26.84 -10.19
N ILE A 48 -36.57 -25.59 -9.90
CA ILE A 48 -36.62 -25.07 -8.54
C ILE A 48 -38.08 -24.72 -8.28
N GLN A 49 -38.86 -25.71 -7.86
CA GLN A 49 -40.12 -25.45 -7.19
C GLN A 49 -39.77 -24.81 -5.85
N TYR A 50 -39.85 -23.48 -5.79
CA TYR A 50 -39.93 -22.78 -4.52
C TYR A 50 -41.28 -23.16 -3.90
N GLU A 51 -41.26 -24.13 -2.98
CA GLU A 51 -42.40 -24.37 -2.10
C GLU A 51 -42.73 -23.07 -1.38
N ASN A 52 -43.93 -22.57 -1.67
CA ASN A 52 -44.55 -21.42 -1.03
C ASN A 52 -44.71 -21.75 0.46
N ARG A 53 -43.76 -21.31 1.30
CA ARG A 53 -43.90 -21.33 2.75
C ARG A 53 -44.68 -20.10 3.22
N ASP A 54 -45.52 -20.35 4.21
CA ASP A 54 -46.68 -19.56 4.59
C ASP A 54 -46.40 -18.12 5.07
N HIS A 55 -47.32 -17.25 4.68
CA HIS A 55 -47.91 -16.12 5.42
C HIS A 55 -47.09 -15.43 6.54
N ILE A 56 -45.99 -14.80 6.17
CA ILE A 56 -45.57 -13.53 6.78
C ILE A 56 -45.87 -12.45 5.73
N GLY A 57 -46.71 -11.46 6.06
CA GLY A 57 -47.33 -10.51 5.13
C GLY A 57 -46.48 -10.19 3.90
N GLN A 58 -46.99 -10.52 2.70
CA GLN A 58 -46.24 -10.50 1.44
C GLN A 58 -45.59 -9.13 1.21
N ARG A 59 -44.32 -9.01 1.58
CA ARG A 59 -43.48 -7.88 1.21
C ARG A 59 -43.34 -7.91 -0.31
N GLN A 60 -43.60 -6.78 -0.96
CA GLN A 60 -43.37 -6.66 -2.40
C GLN A 60 -41.86 -6.88 -2.67
N THR A 61 -41.54 -7.97 -3.38
CA THR A 61 -40.16 -8.39 -3.70
C THR A 61 -39.63 -7.82 -5.00
N HIS A 62 -40.49 -7.26 -5.85
CA HIS A 62 -40.15 -6.69 -7.15
C HIS A 62 -40.43 -5.18 -7.22
N VAL A 63 -39.67 -4.46 -8.05
CA VAL A 63 -39.91 -3.04 -8.31
C VAL A 63 -41.11 -2.88 -9.25
N SER A 64 -42.02 -1.96 -8.93
CA SER A 64 -43.18 -1.65 -9.78
C SER A 64 -42.86 -0.48 -10.70
N GLY A 65 -42.87 -0.70 -12.02
CA GLY A 65 -42.62 0.34 -13.02
C GLY A 65 -43.55 1.55 -12.88
N ALA A 66 -44.86 1.31 -12.78
CA ALA A 66 -45.86 2.37 -12.63
C ALA A 66 -45.65 3.23 -11.35
N LYS A 67 -45.30 2.59 -10.21
CA LYS A 67 -44.99 3.34 -8.98
C LYS A 67 -43.70 4.15 -9.12
N THR A 68 -42.69 3.60 -9.79
CA THR A 68 -41.43 4.30 -10.04
C THR A 68 -41.61 5.51 -10.96
N GLU A 69 -42.38 5.39 -12.05
CA GLU A 69 -42.71 6.51 -12.95
C GLU A 69 -43.46 7.62 -12.21
N ALA A 70 -44.47 7.27 -11.41
CA ALA A 70 -45.19 8.23 -10.58
C ALA A 70 -44.26 8.95 -9.58
N LEU A 71 -43.30 8.23 -9.01
CA LEU A 71 -42.29 8.82 -8.11
C LEU A 71 -41.36 9.78 -8.86
N ILE A 72 -40.88 9.42 -10.05
CA ILE A 72 -40.04 10.31 -10.90
C ILE A 72 -40.80 11.61 -11.20
N HIS A 73 -42.07 11.52 -11.60
CA HIS A 73 -42.91 12.70 -11.81
C HIS A 73 -43.03 13.56 -10.55
N THR A 74 -43.22 12.94 -9.39
CA THR A 74 -43.30 13.64 -8.10
C THR A 74 -41.98 14.34 -7.75
N ILE A 75 -40.84 13.68 -7.95
CA ILE A 75 -39.50 14.25 -7.70
C ILE A 75 -39.30 15.52 -8.53
N LEU A 76 -39.73 15.52 -9.80
CA LEU A 76 -39.55 16.65 -10.72
C LEU A 76 -40.56 17.80 -10.52
N GLN A 77 -41.55 17.65 -9.64
CA GLN A 77 -42.42 18.78 -9.25
C GLN A 77 -41.65 19.82 -8.43
N ASP A 78 -40.63 19.41 -7.68
CA ASP A 78 -39.78 20.32 -6.90
C ASP A 78 -38.86 21.12 -7.84
N PRO A 79 -38.94 22.47 -7.86
CA PRO A 79 -38.03 23.30 -8.65
C PRO A 79 -36.56 23.10 -8.27
N LYS A 80 -36.24 22.79 -7.01
CA LYS A 80 -34.87 22.47 -6.56
C LYS A 80 -34.34 21.24 -7.30
N ASN A 81 -35.15 20.19 -7.41
CA ASN A 81 -34.75 18.96 -8.10
C ASN A 81 -34.64 19.17 -9.62
N ARG A 82 -35.44 20.05 -10.23
CA ARG A 82 -35.28 20.42 -11.64
C ARG A 82 -33.99 21.21 -11.89
N LEU A 83 -33.64 22.14 -11.00
CA LEU A 83 -32.35 22.83 -11.03
C LEU A 83 -31.18 21.86 -10.86
N ALA A 84 -31.27 20.97 -9.86
CA ALA A 84 -30.29 19.92 -9.62
C ALA A 84 -30.15 18.99 -10.83
N LEU A 85 -31.25 18.60 -11.48
CA LEU A 85 -31.20 17.82 -12.72
C LEU A 85 -30.40 18.54 -13.81
N SER A 86 -30.64 19.83 -14.04
CA SER A 86 -29.90 20.58 -15.06
C SER A 86 -28.39 20.67 -14.78
N ALA A 87 -28.00 20.85 -13.52
CA ALA A 87 -26.60 20.97 -13.13
C ALA A 87 -25.88 19.62 -13.01
N LEU A 88 -26.47 18.67 -12.27
CA LEU A 88 -25.86 17.39 -11.91
C LEU A 88 -25.86 16.37 -13.08
N SER A 89 -26.68 16.58 -14.12
CA SER A 89 -26.63 15.75 -15.34
C SER A 89 -25.52 16.14 -16.32
N THR A 90 -24.89 17.31 -16.13
CA THR A 90 -23.91 17.86 -17.07
C THR A 90 -22.51 18.04 -16.46
N ALA A 91 -22.36 17.77 -15.16
CA ALA A 91 -21.09 17.90 -14.44
C ALA A 91 -21.00 16.89 -13.28
N ASN A 92 -19.79 16.73 -12.72
CA ASN A 92 -19.56 15.90 -11.54
C ASN A 92 -20.35 16.46 -10.34
N PRO A 93 -21.26 15.68 -9.71
CA PRO A 93 -22.02 16.12 -8.55
C PRO A 93 -21.17 16.64 -7.39
N ALA A 94 -20.00 16.04 -7.15
CA ALA A 94 -19.12 16.47 -6.06
C ALA A 94 -18.68 17.93 -6.26
N THR A 95 -18.21 18.26 -7.47
CA THR A 95 -17.77 19.61 -7.83
C THR A 95 -18.91 20.63 -7.84
N VAL A 96 -20.08 20.24 -8.34
CA VAL A 96 -21.27 21.13 -8.36
C VAL A 96 -21.75 21.46 -6.95
N LEU A 97 -21.63 20.50 -6.03
CA LEU A 97 -22.14 20.61 -4.66
C LEU A 97 -21.06 21.01 -3.64
N GLU A 98 -19.90 21.48 -4.10
CA GLU A 98 -18.85 22.02 -3.22
C GLU A 98 -19.37 23.23 -2.42
N LYS A 99 -19.06 23.27 -1.11
CA LYS A 99 -19.44 24.38 -0.23
C LYS A 99 -18.35 25.45 -0.24
N PRO A 100 -18.63 26.68 -0.74
CA PRO A 100 -17.65 27.76 -0.72
C PRO A 100 -17.16 28.10 0.70
N ALA A 101 -18.01 27.91 1.72
CA ALA A 101 -17.64 28.16 3.11
C ALA A 101 -16.52 27.23 3.62
N ALA A 102 -16.50 25.96 3.20
CA ALA A 102 -15.42 25.04 3.55
C ALA A 102 -14.12 25.48 2.87
N ILE A 103 -14.21 25.81 1.57
CA ILE A 103 -13.06 26.28 0.77
C ILE A 103 -12.42 27.53 1.37
N LEU A 104 -13.22 28.52 1.78
CA LEU A 104 -12.71 29.76 2.36
C LEU A 104 -12.11 29.57 3.77
N LYS A 105 -12.59 28.57 4.51
CA LYS A 105 -12.12 28.26 5.87
C LYS A 105 -10.77 27.54 5.86
N ASP A 106 -10.58 26.61 4.94
CA ASP A 106 -9.41 25.74 4.91
C ASP A 106 -8.27 26.41 4.13
N THR A 107 -7.50 27.24 4.85
CA THR A 107 -6.37 27.98 4.29
C THR A 107 -5.03 27.31 4.60
N GLN A 108 -4.03 27.55 3.74
CA GLN A 108 -2.66 27.03 3.86
C GLN A 108 -1.80 27.78 4.92
N THR A 109 -2.42 28.25 6.00
CA THR A 109 -1.73 28.98 7.09
C THR A 109 -1.72 28.13 8.36
N PHE A 110 -0.53 27.92 8.94
CA PHE A 110 -0.33 27.02 10.08
C PHE A 110 0.58 27.68 11.12
N ASN A 111 0.38 27.39 12.40
CA ASN A 111 1.14 28.02 13.50
C ASN A 111 2.18 27.08 14.15
N VAL A 112 2.13 25.78 13.84
CA VAL A 112 3.16 24.80 14.18
C VAL A 112 3.56 24.09 12.90
N ALA A 113 4.80 24.23 12.47
CA ALA A 113 5.31 23.62 11.24
C ALA A 113 6.71 23.06 11.47
N ILE A 114 7.10 22.06 10.67
CA ILE A 114 8.48 21.61 10.64
C ILE A 114 9.41 22.72 10.12
N PRO A 115 10.71 22.73 10.48
CA PRO A 115 11.61 23.83 10.15
C PRO A 115 11.80 24.08 8.66
N PHE A 116 11.68 23.04 7.84
CA PHE A 116 11.67 23.12 6.39
C PHE A 116 10.99 21.87 5.82
N GLU A 117 10.34 22.04 4.67
CA GLU A 117 9.69 20.94 3.94
C GLU A 117 10.62 20.35 2.89
N GLY A 118 10.26 19.16 2.37
CA GLY A 118 11.05 18.50 1.34
C GLY A 118 10.90 19.17 -0.03
N ALA A 119 11.99 19.18 -0.81
CA ALA A 119 11.98 19.66 -2.19
C ALA A 119 12.84 18.75 -3.08
N PRO A 120 12.49 18.58 -4.37
CA PRO A 120 11.26 19.02 -5.02
C PRO A 120 10.02 18.25 -4.52
N ILE A 121 8.82 18.71 -4.90
CA ILE A 121 7.59 17.93 -4.70
C ILE A 121 7.64 16.68 -5.57
N THR A 122 7.27 15.55 -4.98
CA THR A 122 7.40 14.25 -5.61
C THR A 122 6.15 13.87 -6.39
N ASN A 123 6.27 12.92 -7.32
CA ASN A 123 5.15 12.46 -8.13
C ASN A 123 5.22 10.95 -8.40
N GLN A 124 4.34 10.17 -7.76
CA GLN A 124 4.24 8.72 -7.97
C GLN A 124 3.64 8.35 -9.33
N ARG A 125 2.92 9.28 -9.98
CA ARG A 125 2.23 9.10 -11.27
C ARG A 125 1.27 7.91 -11.22
N SER A 126 1.20 7.12 -12.28
CA SER A 126 0.29 5.98 -12.43
C SER A 126 0.86 4.72 -11.78
N SER A 127 1.14 4.80 -10.48
CA SER A 127 1.61 3.67 -9.65
C SER A 127 1.09 3.80 -8.22
N GLY A 128 0.91 2.68 -7.53
CA GLY A 128 0.45 2.61 -6.14
C GLY A 128 1.58 2.76 -5.12
N ARG A 129 2.55 3.64 -5.38
CA ARG A 129 3.78 3.76 -4.56
C ARG A 129 3.68 4.79 -3.44
N CYS A 130 2.49 5.31 -3.13
CA CYS A 130 2.28 6.40 -2.18
C CYS A 130 2.97 6.18 -0.84
N TRP A 131 2.93 4.95 -0.31
CA TRP A 131 3.58 4.58 0.95
C TRP A 131 5.11 4.68 0.89
N ILE A 132 5.73 4.32 -0.23
CA ILE A 132 7.18 4.51 -0.47
C ILE A 132 7.51 6.00 -0.57
N PHE A 133 6.70 6.77 -1.31
CA PHE A 133 6.89 8.22 -1.45
C PHE A 133 6.74 8.94 -0.11
N ALA A 134 5.69 8.64 0.66
CA ALA A 134 5.47 9.22 1.97
C ALA A 134 6.61 8.87 2.96
N ALA A 135 7.04 7.61 3.01
CA ALA A 135 8.15 7.23 3.88
C ALA A 135 9.47 7.91 3.48
N THR A 136 9.78 7.94 2.19
CA THR A 136 10.98 8.63 1.70
C THR A 136 10.91 10.16 1.84
N ASN A 137 9.71 10.76 1.80
CA ASN A 137 9.49 12.17 2.12
C ASN A 137 9.71 12.48 3.61
N VAL A 138 9.41 11.54 4.51
CA VAL A 138 9.80 11.65 5.93
C VAL A 138 11.32 11.58 6.08
N PHE A 139 11.97 10.59 5.46
CA PHE A 139 13.42 10.39 5.59
C PHE A 139 14.26 11.50 4.96
N ARG A 140 13.81 12.06 3.83
CA ARG A 140 14.60 13.08 3.11
C ARG A 140 14.78 14.35 3.91
N VAL A 141 13.83 14.75 4.76
CA VAL A 141 13.98 15.94 5.62
C VAL A 141 15.20 15.79 6.53
N ALA A 142 15.38 14.61 7.12
CA ALA A 142 16.56 14.28 7.92
C ALA A 142 17.86 14.33 7.10
N ILE A 143 17.87 13.74 5.91
CA ILE A 143 19.05 13.69 5.02
C ILE A 143 19.42 15.09 4.53
N MET A 144 18.42 15.88 4.12
CA MET A 144 18.59 17.26 3.68
C MET A 144 19.27 18.12 4.75
N LYS A 145 18.87 17.92 6.00
CA LYS A 145 19.51 18.55 7.16
C LYS A 145 20.95 18.11 7.36
N LYS A 146 21.20 16.79 7.32
CA LYS A 146 22.51 16.18 7.58
C LYS A 146 23.56 16.65 6.59
N TYR A 147 23.22 16.69 5.30
CA TYR A 147 24.13 17.05 4.24
C TYR A 147 24.06 18.53 3.84
N ASP A 148 23.20 19.31 4.52
CA ASP A 148 22.92 20.71 4.25
C ASP A 148 22.65 20.97 2.75
N ILE A 149 21.64 20.28 2.21
CA ILE A 149 21.23 20.37 0.80
C ILE A 149 19.80 20.91 0.68
N GLU A 150 19.56 21.68 -0.37
CA GLU A 150 18.26 22.35 -0.61
C GLU A 150 17.23 21.43 -1.27
N LYS A 151 17.67 20.58 -2.21
CA LYS A 151 16.80 19.68 -2.97
C LYS A 151 17.36 18.28 -2.96
N PHE A 152 16.53 17.31 -2.58
CA PHE A 152 16.93 15.92 -2.49
C PHE A 152 15.74 14.97 -2.57
N GLU A 153 15.96 13.85 -3.26
CA GLU A 153 15.06 12.71 -3.26
C GLU A 153 15.83 11.42 -3.01
N LEU A 154 15.21 10.51 -2.29
CA LEU A 154 15.58 9.11 -2.26
C LEU A 154 14.98 8.42 -3.48
N SER A 155 15.63 7.36 -3.97
CA SER A 155 15.06 6.55 -5.05
C SER A 155 13.89 5.73 -4.53
N GLN A 156 12.68 6.14 -4.90
CA GLN A 156 11.46 5.36 -4.64
C GLN A 156 11.43 4.10 -5.52
N ALA A 157 11.95 4.18 -6.76
CA ALA A 157 12.14 3.03 -7.64
C ALA A 157 13.01 1.93 -7.02
N TYR A 158 14.02 2.29 -6.22
CA TYR A 158 14.91 1.31 -5.58
C TYR A 158 14.15 0.42 -4.59
N LEU A 159 13.37 1.03 -3.70
CA LEU A 159 12.52 0.30 -2.77
C LEU A 159 11.42 -0.47 -3.51
N PHE A 160 10.84 0.12 -4.56
CA PHE A 160 9.81 -0.52 -5.38
C PHE A 160 10.30 -1.80 -6.08
N PHE A 161 11.52 -1.80 -6.61
CA PHE A 161 12.12 -2.99 -7.20
C PHE A 161 12.20 -4.13 -6.18
N TRP A 162 12.78 -3.86 -5.01
CA TRP A 162 12.98 -4.88 -3.98
C TRP A 162 11.67 -5.34 -3.36
N ASP A 163 10.71 -4.42 -3.17
CA ASP A 163 9.37 -4.76 -2.71
C ASP A 163 8.68 -5.77 -3.63
N LYS A 164 8.74 -5.58 -4.94
CA LYS A 164 8.14 -6.54 -5.89
C LYS A 164 8.84 -7.89 -5.91
N VAL A 165 10.17 -7.91 -5.78
CA VAL A 165 10.92 -9.18 -5.63
C VAL A 165 10.46 -9.92 -4.38
N GLU A 166 10.40 -9.22 -3.25
CA GLU A 166 10.09 -9.80 -1.95
C GLU A 166 8.64 -10.25 -1.86
N LYS A 167 7.68 -9.43 -2.29
CA LYS A 167 6.26 -9.82 -2.36
C LYS A 167 6.03 -11.03 -3.24
N SER A 168 6.72 -11.10 -4.39
CA SER A 168 6.64 -12.29 -5.26
C SER A 168 7.12 -13.54 -4.53
N ASN A 169 8.25 -13.46 -3.82
CA ASN A 169 8.76 -14.56 -3.02
C ASN A 169 7.81 -14.93 -1.86
N PHE A 170 7.30 -13.93 -1.14
CA PHE A 170 6.38 -14.11 -0.02
C PHE A 170 5.06 -14.74 -0.48
N PHE A 171 4.53 -14.33 -1.62
CA PHE A 171 3.37 -14.96 -2.24
C PHE A 171 3.62 -16.44 -2.54
N LEU A 172 4.75 -16.80 -3.15
CA LEU A 172 5.08 -18.20 -3.45
C LEU A 172 5.20 -19.05 -2.17
N GLU A 173 5.78 -18.49 -1.09
CA GLU A 173 5.81 -19.14 0.23
C GLU A 173 4.40 -19.29 0.83
N SER A 174 3.56 -18.25 0.75
CA SER A 174 2.17 -18.28 1.22
C SER A 174 1.34 -19.34 0.49
N ILE A 175 1.60 -19.52 -0.80
CA ILE A 175 0.96 -20.56 -1.62
C ILE A 175 1.41 -21.97 -1.18
N LEU A 176 2.68 -22.14 -0.83
CA LEU A 176 3.17 -23.41 -0.29
C LEU A 176 2.56 -23.68 1.08
N GLU A 177 2.47 -22.68 1.95
CA GLU A 177 1.83 -22.80 3.27
C GLU A 177 0.35 -23.20 3.15
N THR A 178 -0.37 -22.63 2.19
CA THR A 178 -1.81 -22.86 1.97
C THR A 178 -2.13 -23.93 0.91
N ALA A 179 -1.14 -24.72 0.48
CA ALA A 179 -1.31 -25.69 -0.61
C ALA A 179 -2.36 -26.77 -0.32
N ASP A 180 -2.63 -27.05 0.95
CA ASP A 180 -3.58 -28.06 1.41
C ASP A 180 -5.04 -27.58 1.40
N LEU A 181 -5.27 -26.27 1.25
CA LEU A 181 -6.60 -25.67 1.11
C LEU A 181 -7.07 -25.73 -0.35
N PRO A 182 -8.38 -25.72 -0.66
CA PRO A 182 -8.89 -25.55 -2.02
C PRO A 182 -8.44 -24.23 -2.68
N VAL A 183 -8.37 -24.18 -4.02
CA VAL A 183 -7.97 -22.96 -4.74
C VAL A 183 -9.01 -21.85 -4.62
N ASP A 184 -10.29 -22.21 -4.50
CA ASP A 184 -11.43 -21.33 -4.30
C ASP A 184 -11.71 -21.02 -2.82
N ASP A 185 -10.85 -21.51 -1.90
CA ASP A 185 -10.87 -21.05 -0.51
C ASP A 185 -10.66 -19.53 -0.46
N ARG A 186 -11.36 -18.84 0.44
CA ARG A 186 -11.34 -17.38 0.52
C ARG A 186 -9.93 -16.83 0.73
N LEU A 187 -9.10 -17.49 1.54
CA LEU A 187 -7.72 -17.05 1.79
C LEU A 187 -6.88 -17.20 0.51
N VAL A 188 -6.92 -18.38 -0.12
CA VAL A 188 -6.16 -18.66 -1.35
C VAL A 188 -6.61 -17.74 -2.48
N ALA A 189 -7.91 -17.56 -2.67
CA ALA A 189 -8.48 -16.64 -3.64
C ALA A 189 -8.04 -15.19 -3.38
N THR A 190 -7.95 -14.77 -2.11
CA THR A 190 -7.46 -13.43 -1.73
C THR A 190 -5.98 -13.27 -2.08
N LEU A 191 -5.12 -14.22 -1.73
CA LEU A 191 -3.70 -14.24 -2.10
C LEU A 191 -3.51 -14.17 -3.62
N MET A 192 -4.31 -14.94 -4.38
CA MET A 192 -4.27 -14.96 -5.85
C MET A 192 -4.79 -13.66 -6.49
N SER A 193 -5.65 -12.91 -5.80
CA SER A 193 -6.26 -11.70 -6.35
C SER A 193 -5.24 -10.58 -6.56
N GLN A 194 -4.29 -10.42 -5.63
CA GLN A 194 -3.31 -9.33 -5.62
C GLN A 194 -1.92 -9.79 -5.11
N PRO A 195 -1.22 -10.68 -5.84
CA PRO A 195 0.02 -11.29 -5.35
C PRO A 195 1.21 -10.30 -5.25
N VAL A 196 1.16 -9.19 -5.98
CA VAL A 196 2.28 -8.23 -6.09
C VAL A 196 1.76 -6.79 -6.31
N SER A 197 0.72 -6.41 -5.57
CA SER A 197 0.20 -5.04 -5.60
C SER A 197 1.29 -4.03 -5.22
N ASP A 198 1.18 -2.81 -5.77
CA ASP A 198 2.13 -1.74 -5.47
C ASP A 198 2.07 -1.27 -4.01
N GLY A 199 0.89 -1.31 -3.41
CA GLY A 199 0.61 -0.78 -2.08
C GLY A 199 1.31 -1.52 -0.96
N GLY A 200 1.54 -0.85 0.15
CA GLY A 200 2.24 -1.44 1.29
C GLY A 200 1.98 -0.69 2.58
N GLN A 201 2.82 -0.97 3.58
CA GLN A 201 2.66 -0.48 4.95
C GLN A 201 4.00 -0.05 5.55
N TRP A 202 3.96 0.68 6.66
CA TRP A 202 5.19 1.17 7.30
C TRP A 202 6.18 0.06 7.67
N SER A 203 5.70 -1.04 8.26
CA SER A 203 6.56 -2.20 8.61
C SER A 203 7.22 -2.84 7.38
N MET A 204 6.55 -2.79 6.22
CA MET A 204 7.12 -3.26 4.96
C MET A 204 8.26 -2.34 4.47
N ILE A 205 8.22 -1.03 4.75
CA ILE A 205 9.36 -0.12 4.50
C ILE A 205 10.52 -0.49 5.41
N GLN A 206 10.25 -0.75 6.69
CA GLN A 206 11.29 -1.13 7.66
C GLN A 206 12.01 -2.40 7.19
N ASN A 207 11.28 -3.43 6.75
CA ASN A 207 11.86 -4.64 6.18
C ASN A 207 12.79 -4.35 4.99
N LEU A 208 12.37 -3.49 4.06
CA LEU A 208 13.15 -3.16 2.87
C LEU A 208 14.39 -2.33 3.21
N VAL A 209 14.25 -1.35 4.11
CA VAL A 209 15.36 -0.48 4.52
C VAL A 209 16.41 -1.28 5.30
N ASP A 210 16.01 -2.19 6.18
CA ASP A 210 16.94 -3.07 6.90
C ASP A 210 17.70 -3.98 5.93
N LYS A 211 16.95 -4.62 5.02
CA LYS A 211 17.51 -5.63 4.11
C LYS A 211 18.35 -5.03 2.98
N TYR A 212 17.92 -3.90 2.41
CA TYR A 212 18.50 -3.34 1.19
C TYR A 212 19.07 -1.93 1.33
N GLY A 213 18.67 -1.18 2.36
CA GLY A 213 19.09 0.19 2.57
C GLY A 213 18.40 1.19 1.65
N LEU A 214 19.04 2.34 1.44
CA LEU A 214 18.49 3.48 0.70
C LEU A 214 19.54 4.04 -0.26
N VAL A 215 19.10 4.62 -1.36
CA VAL A 215 19.99 5.31 -2.32
C VAL A 215 19.39 6.65 -2.74
N PRO A 216 20.21 7.66 -3.05
CA PRO A 216 19.77 8.87 -3.75
C PRO A 216 19.04 8.56 -5.06
N GLN A 217 18.01 9.34 -5.38
CA GLN A 217 17.24 9.21 -6.62
C GLN A 217 18.13 9.27 -7.86
N THR A 218 19.17 10.10 -7.85
CA THR A 218 20.09 10.30 -8.98
C THR A 218 20.87 9.04 -9.38
N LEU A 219 20.97 8.04 -8.49
CA LEU A 219 21.65 6.77 -8.77
C LEU A 219 20.73 5.71 -9.36
N TYR A 220 19.42 5.83 -9.12
CA TYR A 220 18.42 4.91 -9.65
C TYR A 220 17.09 5.67 -9.84
N PRO A 221 16.96 6.43 -10.93
CA PRO A 221 15.76 7.23 -11.18
C PRO A 221 14.58 6.36 -11.59
N ASP A 222 13.38 6.94 -11.55
CA ASP A 222 12.16 6.27 -12.02
C ASP A 222 12.25 5.91 -13.52
N SER A 223 12.04 4.63 -13.83
CA SER A 223 11.82 4.15 -15.20
C SER A 223 10.38 4.42 -15.66
N PHE A 224 10.09 4.15 -16.94
CA PHE A 224 8.70 4.22 -17.45
C PHE A 224 7.73 3.36 -16.62
N ASN A 225 8.12 2.12 -16.27
CA ASN A 225 7.27 1.19 -15.52
C ASN A 225 7.20 1.53 -14.03
N ALA A 226 8.17 2.24 -13.48
CA ALA A 226 8.04 2.82 -12.14
C ALA A 226 6.92 3.87 -12.11
N GLN A 227 6.77 4.63 -13.20
CA GLN A 227 5.75 5.69 -13.35
C GLN A 227 4.40 5.18 -13.87
N ASN A 228 4.35 3.98 -14.43
CA ASN A 228 3.18 3.36 -15.08
C ASN A 228 3.22 1.82 -14.87
N SER A 229 2.94 1.36 -13.64
CA SER A 229 3.19 -0.03 -13.23
C SER A 229 2.21 -1.06 -13.79
N ALA A 230 1.01 -0.64 -14.21
CA ALA A 230 -0.11 -1.53 -14.53
C ALA A 230 0.21 -2.70 -15.51
N VAL A 231 1.04 -2.47 -16.53
CA VAL A 231 1.41 -3.51 -17.51
C VAL A 231 2.39 -4.52 -16.90
N MET A 232 3.42 -4.03 -16.21
CA MET A 232 4.39 -4.85 -15.49
C MET A 232 3.69 -5.70 -14.43
N ASP A 233 2.76 -5.11 -13.68
CA ASP A 233 2.02 -5.79 -12.61
C ASP A 233 1.11 -6.88 -13.13
N ARG A 234 0.44 -6.65 -14.27
CA ARG A 234 -0.37 -7.66 -14.93
C ARG A 234 0.46 -8.84 -15.39
N LEU A 235 1.65 -8.57 -15.94
CA LEU A 235 2.58 -9.62 -16.37
C LEU A 235 3.06 -10.45 -15.18
N LEU A 236 3.56 -9.80 -14.12
CA LEU A 236 4.00 -10.47 -12.89
C LEU A 236 2.86 -11.27 -12.25
N THR A 237 1.68 -10.66 -12.09
CA THR A 237 0.50 -11.30 -11.49
C THR A 237 0.08 -12.55 -12.27
N THR A 238 0.05 -12.47 -13.61
CA THR A 238 -0.29 -13.62 -14.45
C THR A 238 0.71 -14.76 -14.25
N LYS A 239 2.01 -14.43 -14.25
CA LYS A 239 3.06 -15.43 -14.07
C LYS A 239 3.02 -16.05 -12.68
N LEU A 240 2.84 -15.25 -11.62
CA LEU A 240 2.72 -15.73 -10.25
C LEU A 240 1.52 -16.65 -10.05
N ARG A 241 0.37 -16.37 -10.69
CA ARG A 241 -0.80 -17.28 -10.64
C ARG A 241 -0.52 -18.62 -11.30
N GLU A 242 0.15 -18.63 -12.45
CA GLU A 242 0.61 -19.86 -13.11
C GLU A 242 1.56 -20.65 -12.19
N ASP A 243 2.54 -19.95 -11.61
CA ASP A 243 3.53 -20.54 -10.71
C ASP A 243 2.89 -21.10 -9.43
N ALA A 244 1.89 -20.42 -8.90
CA ALA A 244 1.15 -20.87 -7.73
C ALA A 244 0.42 -22.20 -7.97
N LEU A 245 -0.27 -22.34 -9.11
CA LEU A 245 -0.91 -23.60 -9.49
C LEU A 245 0.12 -24.73 -9.61
N ARG A 246 1.27 -24.44 -10.24
CA ARG A 246 2.37 -25.40 -10.38
C ARG A 246 2.97 -25.81 -9.02
N LEU A 247 3.23 -24.87 -8.12
CA LEU A 247 3.77 -25.16 -6.79
C LEU A 247 2.83 -26.02 -5.97
N ARG A 248 1.52 -25.74 -6.00
CA ARG A 248 0.50 -26.51 -5.30
C ARG A 248 0.42 -27.94 -5.83
N ALA A 249 0.44 -28.12 -7.15
CA ALA A 249 0.48 -29.45 -7.76
C ALA A 249 1.75 -30.24 -7.37
N LEU A 250 2.92 -29.58 -7.35
CA LEU A 250 4.17 -30.20 -6.92
C LEU A 250 4.14 -30.61 -5.45
N LYS A 251 3.70 -29.73 -4.54
CA LYS A 251 3.59 -30.02 -3.11
C LYS A 251 2.62 -31.18 -2.84
N ASN A 252 1.50 -31.23 -3.55
CA ASN A 252 0.44 -32.23 -3.34
C ASN A 252 0.64 -33.53 -4.16
N SER A 253 1.74 -33.67 -4.89
CA SER A 253 2.00 -34.82 -5.77
C SER A 253 2.25 -36.14 -5.02
N GLY A 254 2.48 -36.10 -3.70
CA GLY A 254 2.81 -37.28 -2.88
C GLY A 254 4.18 -37.89 -3.18
N SER A 255 5.02 -37.26 -4.03
CA SER A 255 6.35 -37.75 -4.39
C SER A 255 7.35 -37.57 -3.23
N SER A 256 8.21 -38.57 -3.02
CA SER A 256 9.35 -38.45 -2.09
C SER A 256 10.37 -37.38 -2.50
N THR A 257 10.34 -36.93 -3.76
CA THR A 257 11.17 -35.84 -4.28
C THR A 257 10.49 -34.47 -4.27
N ALA A 258 9.25 -34.37 -3.75
CA ALA A 258 8.44 -33.15 -3.82
C ALA A 258 9.17 -31.92 -3.26
N ALA A 259 9.86 -32.04 -2.13
CA ALA A 259 10.60 -30.92 -1.53
C ALA A 259 11.70 -30.37 -2.46
N THR A 260 12.50 -31.25 -3.06
CA THR A 260 13.56 -30.85 -4.02
C THR A 260 12.98 -30.26 -5.29
N SER A 261 11.88 -30.83 -5.80
CA SER A 261 11.19 -30.31 -6.99
C SER A 261 10.56 -28.93 -6.75
N VAL A 262 9.98 -28.71 -5.56
CA VAL A 262 9.45 -27.41 -5.14
C VAL A 262 10.56 -26.37 -5.05
N ALA A 263 11.69 -26.69 -4.39
CA ALA A 263 12.81 -25.77 -4.27
C ALA A 263 13.39 -25.37 -5.64
N ALA A 264 13.62 -26.34 -6.53
CA ALA A 264 14.12 -26.09 -7.88
C ALA A 264 13.14 -25.27 -8.73
N ALA A 265 11.83 -25.56 -8.62
CA ALA A 265 10.81 -24.80 -9.32
C ALA A 265 10.76 -23.35 -8.83
N LYS A 266 10.72 -23.13 -7.51
CA LYS A 266 10.67 -21.80 -6.91
C LYS A 266 11.88 -20.94 -7.30
N GLU A 267 13.09 -21.52 -7.32
CA GLU A 267 14.30 -20.84 -7.79
C GLU A 267 14.13 -20.34 -9.24
N GLN A 268 13.63 -21.20 -10.13
CA GLN A 268 13.37 -20.81 -11.52
C GLN A 268 12.30 -19.72 -11.64
N MET A 269 11.23 -19.80 -10.83
CA MET A 269 10.17 -18.80 -10.78
C MET A 269 10.73 -17.44 -10.36
N MET A 270 11.54 -17.40 -9.31
CA MET A 270 12.19 -16.16 -8.86
C MET A 270 13.14 -15.57 -9.91
N GLN A 271 13.84 -16.40 -10.68
CA GLN A 271 14.65 -15.91 -11.80
C GLN A 271 13.81 -15.24 -12.88
N ASP A 272 12.62 -15.76 -13.18
CA ASP A 272 11.70 -15.15 -14.16
C ASP A 272 11.16 -13.80 -13.63
N ILE A 273 10.80 -13.74 -12.34
CA ILE A 273 10.37 -12.49 -11.68
C ILE A 273 11.47 -11.43 -11.73
N VAL A 274 12.69 -11.77 -11.31
CA VAL A 274 13.84 -10.84 -11.34
C VAL A 274 14.16 -10.41 -12.77
N ARG A 275 14.01 -11.30 -13.76
CA ARG A 275 14.17 -10.95 -15.18
C ARG A 275 13.16 -9.89 -15.61
N ILE A 276 11.87 -10.11 -15.32
CA ILE A 276 10.79 -9.15 -15.64
C ILE A 276 11.08 -7.79 -14.99
N LEU A 277 11.38 -7.77 -13.70
CA LEU A 277 11.64 -6.54 -12.95
C LEU A 277 12.90 -5.82 -13.46
N THR A 278 13.98 -6.54 -13.73
CA THR A 278 15.22 -5.94 -14.26
C THR A 278 15.01 -5.30 -15.63
N LEU A 279 14.22 -5.94 -16.51
CA LEU A 279 13.95 -5.42 -17.85
C LEU A 279 12.97 -4.24 -17.86
N THR A 280 12.14 -4.09 -16.82
CA THR A 280 11.10 -3.05 -16.72
C THR A 280 11.52 -1.86 -15.87
N LEU A 281 12.30 -2.09 -14.81
CA LEU A 281 12.77 -1.08 -13.84
C LEU A 281 14.26 -0.77 -13.99
N GLY A 282 15.02 -1.60 -14.71
CA GLY A 282 16.47 -1.47 -14.81
C GLY A 282 17.20 -2.16 -13.65
N ARG A 283 18.53 -2.24 -13.75
CA ARG A 283 19.37 -2.88 -12.71
C ARG A 283 19.53 -1.97 -11.49
N PRO A 284 19.05 -2.35 -10.29
CA PRO A 284 19.27 -1.55 -9.08
C PRO A 284 20.74 -1.56 -8.65
N PRO A 285 21.23 -0.50 -7.98
CA PRO A 285 22.52 -0.52 -7.28
C PRO A 285 22.58 -1.68 -6.27
N SER A 286 23.75 -2.32 -6.12
CA SER A 286 23.88 -3.42 -5.14
C SER A 286 23.86 -2.88 -3.71
N SER A 287 23.06 -3.50 -2.86
CA SER A 287 22.97 -3.20 -1.41
C SER A 287 24.28 -3.44 -0.66
N TYR A 288 25.20 -4.21 -1.24
CA TYR A 288 26.47 -4.61 -0.62
C TYR A 288 27.68 -3.84 -1.13
N THR A 289 27.53 -3.07 -2.21
CA THR A 289 28.64 -2.31 -2.80
C THR A 289 28.48 -0.82 -2.53
N LYS A 290 29.60 -0.13 -2.29
CA LYS A 290 29.58 1.32 -2.11
C LYS A 290 29.32 2.02 -3.45
N PHE A 291 28.38 2.95 -3.47
CA PHE A 291 28.23 3.93 -4.54
C PHE A 291 29.01 5.21 -4.19
N THR A 292 29.24 6.05 -5.20
CA THR A 292 29.72 7.42 -5.01
C THR A 292 28.57 8.36 -5.33
N TRP A 293 28.23 9.25 -4.40
CA TRP A 293 27.22 10.28 -4.59
C TRP A 293 27.87 11.65 -4.47
N GLU A 294 27.75 12.44 -5.54
CA GLU A 294 28.27 13.80 -5.64
C GLU A 294 27.10 14.79 -5.66
N PHE A 295 27.23 15.86 -4.88
CA PHE A 295 26.21 16.90 -4.78
C PHE A 295 26.85 18.22 -4.33
N TYR A 296 26.11 19.31 -4.49
CA TYR A 296 26.46 20.61 -3.91
C TYR A 296 25.68 20.84 -2.62
N ASP A 297 26.37 21.25 -1.55
CA ASP A 297 25.71 21.78 -0.36
C ASP A 297 25.10 23.16 -0.62
N LYS A 298 24.37 23.73 0.34
CA LYS A 298 23.78 25.08 0.23
C LYS A 298 24.81 26.19 0.05
N ALA A 299 26.08 25.94 0.40
CA ALA A 299 27.19 26.86 0.15
C ALA A 299 27.82 26.69 -1.25
N HIS A 300 27.17 25.91 -2.12
CA HIS A 300 27.64 25.55 -3.46
C HIS A 300 29.01 24.87 -3.49
N LYS A 301 29.38 24.16 -2.41
CA LYS A 301 30.61 23.37 -2.36
C LYS A 301 30.31 21.95 -2.79
N LEU A 302 31.12 21.44 -3.72
CA LEU A 302 31.06 20.03 -4.11
C LEU A 302 31.39 19.14 -2.92
N LYS A 303 30.51 18.17 -2.65
CA LYS A 303 30.68 17.11 -1.68
C LYS A 303 30.62 15.77 -2.40
N THR A 304 31.37 14.82 -1.87
CA THR A 304 31.39 13.44 -2.36
C THR A 304 31.24 12.50 -1.17
N VAL A 305 30.25 11.62 -1.24
CA VAL A 305 29.98 10.60 -0.22
C VAL A 305 30.13 9.23 -0.86
N LYS A 306 30.91 8.34 -0.23
CA LYS A 306 31.12 6.97 -0.71
C LYS A 306 30.67 5.96 0.34
N VAL A 307 29.47 5.41 0.15
CA VAL A 307 28.80 4.54 1.11
C VAL A 307 28.01 3.45 0.39
N SER A 308 27.75 2.33 1.05
CA SER A 308 26.76 1.35 0.58
C SER A 308 25.34 1.84 0.84
N PRO A 309 24.32 1.27 0.19
CA PRO A 309 22.92 1.60 0.48
C PRO A 309 22.53 1.40 1.95
N LYS A 310 23.04 0.36 2.61
CA LYS A 310 22.81 0.13 4.05
C LYS A 310 23.50 1.17 4.93
N GLU A 311 24.75 1.52 4.61
CA GLU A 311 25.48 2.58 5.31
C GLU A 311 24.79 3.94 5.14
N PHE A 312 24.24 4.22 3.95
CA PHE A 312 23.47 5.44 3.68
C PHE A 312 22.19 5.50 4.52
N ALA A 313 21.44 4.39 4.58
CA ALA A 313 20.26 4.27 5.42
C ALA A 313 20.58 4.41 6.92
N GLY A 314 21.63 3.75 7.41
CA GLY A 314 22.09 3.88 8.79
C GLY A 314 22.50 5.32 9.15
N GLY A 315 22.81 6.14 8.15
CA GLY A 315 23.03 7.58 8.31
C GLY A 315 21.81 8.36 8.83
N LEU A 316 20.61 7.81 8.74
CA LEU A 316 19.38 8.33 9.37
C LEU A 316 19.44 8.27 10.91
N ASN A 317 20.30 7.41 11.47
CA ASN A 317 20.42 7.15 12.90
C ASN A 317 21.60 7.92 13.54
N ASP A 318 22.29 8.76 12.75
CA ASP A 318 23.52 9.45 13.16
C ASP A 318 23.24 10.65 14.07
N THR A 319 24.05 10.79 15.11
CA THR A 319 23.92 11.76 16.21
C THR A 319 24.50 13.15 15.90
N HIS A 320 25.29 13.28 14.83
CA HIS A 320 26.05 14.50 14.53
C HIS A 320 25.38 15.45 13.51
N GLY A 321 24.42 14.97 12.72
CA GLY A 321 23.42 15.86 12.12
C GLY A 321 22.45 16.28 13.23
N LEU A 322 21.87 17.48 13.18
CA LEU A 322 20.69 17.83 13.99
C LEU A 322 19.77 16.61 13.95
N ARG A 323 19.68 15.88 15.08
CA ARG A 323 19.36 14.45 15.07
C ARG A 323 18.26 14.22 14.03
N ALA A 324 18.53 13.44 13.00
CA ALA A 324 17.57 13.20 11.93
C ALA A 324 16.28 12.67 12.58
N LEU A 325 15.22 13.48 12.59
CA LEU A 325 14.02 13.22 13.41
C LEU A 325 14.26 13.05 14.92
N GLY A 326 15.20 13.76 15.55
CA GLY A 326 15.47 13.58 16.98
C GLY A 326 16.29 12.36 17.36
N GLY A 327 16.89 11.66 16.40
CA GLY A 327 17.81 10.54 16.64
C GLY A 327 17.06 9.23 16.74
N THR A 328 15.98 9.14 15.99
CA THR A 328 15.07 8.02 16.01
C THR A 328 15.38 7.12 14.84
N ASP A 329 15.69 5.88 15.18
CA ASP A 329 15.82 4.81 14.21
C ASP A 329 14.52 4.63 13.45
N VAL A 330 14.56 4.58 12.12
CA VAL A 330 13.40 4.24 11.28
C VAL A 330 12.73 2.96 11.79
N HIS A 331 13.51 2.01 12.32
CA HIS A 331 13.02 0.75 12.90
C HIS A 331 12.32 0.92 14.26
N SER A 332 12.51 2.05 14.94
CA SER A 332 11.85 2.34 16.23
C SER A 332 10.52 3.10 16.07
N LEU A 333 10.28 3.70 14.90
CA LEU A 333 8.98 4.27 14.56
C LEU A 333 7.93 3.16 14.45
N PHE A 334 6.71 3.42 14.93
CA PHE A 334 5.63 2.43 14.90
C PHE A 334 4.28 3.06 14.56
N SER A 335 3.37 2.23 14.06
CA SER A 335 2.05 2.66 13.60
C SER A 335 1.05 2.73 14.74
N LEU A 336 0.50 3.92 14.98
CA LEU A 336 -0.76 4.09 15.69
C LEU A 336 -1.90 4.03 14.67
N VAL A 337 -2.97 3.31 15.01
CA VAL A 337 -4.19 3.30 14.20
C VAL A 337 -5.41 3.69 15.02
N ASN A 338 -6.44 4.16 14.33
CA ASN A 338 -7.77 4.33 14.89
C ASN A 338 -8.77 3.47 14.13
N ASP A 339 -8.94 2.23 14.60
CA ASP A 339 -9.96 1.30 14.12
C ASP A 339 -11.05 1.13 15.20
N PRO A 340 -12.19 1.85 15.08
CA PRO A 340 -13.27 1.80 16.05
C PRO A 340 -14.07 0.48 16.03
N ARG A 341 -13.77 -0.47 15.13
CA ARG A 341 -14.37 -1.82 15.16
C ARG A 341 -13.73 -2.72 16.21
N ASN A 342 -12.52 -2.38 16.63
CA ASN A 342 -11.70 -3.16 17.55
C ASN A 342 -11.49 -2.41 18.87
N GLU A 343 -11.22 -3.15 19.94
CA GLU A 343 -10.88 -2.56 21.24
C GLU A 343 -9.65 -1.66 21.13
N TYR A 344 -9.68 -0.50 21.80
CA TYR A 344 -8.52 0.37 21.93
C TYR A 344 -7.53 -0.17 22.95
N ASN A 345 -6.30 0.32 22.89
CA ASN A 345 -5.14 -0.14 23.66
C ASN A 345 -4.75 -1.60 23.37
N ARG A 346 -5.00 -2.03 22.13
CA ARG A 346 -4.74 -3.39 21.66
C ARG A 346 -3.75 -3.38 20.50
N LEU A 347 -2.80 -4.30 20.51
CA LEU A 347 -1.96 -4.58 19.36
C LEU A 347 -2.74 -5.41 18.34
N LEU A 348 -2.73 -4.98 17.09
CA LEU A 348 -3.36 -5.66 15.96
C LEU A 348 -2.29 -6.08 14.95
N THR A 349 -2.55 -7.16 14.22
CA THR A 349 -1.81 -7.56 13.01
C THR A 349 -2.81 -8.05 11.97
N VAL A 350 -2.44 -8.01 10.69
CA VAL A 350 -3.23 -8.58 9.60
C VAL A 350 -2.53 -9.82 9.09
N ASP A 351 -3.26 -10.92 9.03
CA ASP A 351 -2.75 -12.20 8.57
C ASP A 351 -2.20 -12.11 7.15
N PHE A 352 -1.08 -12.78 6.87
CA PHE A 352 -0.35 -12.72 5.60
C PHE A 352 0.01 -11.31 5.09
N LEU A 353 -0.07 -10.25 5.91
CA LEU A 353 0.28 -8.89 5.50
C LEU A 353 1.74 -8.57 5.82
N THR A 354 2.63 -8.95 4.92
CA THR A 354 4.04 -8.51 4.87
C THR A 354 4.57 -8.60 3.44
N ASN A 355 5.80 -8.14 3.21
CA ASN A 355 6.48 -8.24 1.93
C ASN A 355 7.69 -9.17 1.95
N VAL A 356 8.44 -9.24 3.06
CA VAL A 356 9.66 -10.06 3.18
C VAL A 356 9.37 -11.32 3.97
N SER A 357 9.59 -12.50 3.37
CA SER A 357 9.48 -13.78 4.08
C SER A 357 10.46 -13.85 5.26
N GLY A 358 9.94 -14.13 6.45
CA GLY A 358 10.70 -14.13 7.70
C GLY A 358 11.06 -12.73 8.22
N GLY A 359 10.55 -11.66 7.59
CA GLY A 359 10.62 -10.31 8.10
C GLY A 359 9.47 -10.00 9.07
N GLU A 360 9.37 -8.74 9.47
CA GLU A 360 8.34 -8.28 10.38
C GLU A 360 6.96 -8.25 9.70
N TYR A 361 5.95 -8.71 10.41
CA TYR A 361 4.55 -8.53 10.00
C TYR A 361 4.08 -7.13 10.33
N VAL A 362 3.09 -6.65 9.59
CA VAL A 362 2.48 -5.36 9.86
C VAL A 362 1.80 -5.39 11.23
N THR A 363 2.22 -4.49 12.12
CA THR A 363 1.62 -4.33 13.45
C THR A 363 1.05 -2.92 13.62
N TYR A 364 -0.06 -2.85 14.35
CA TYR A 364 -0.75 -1.61 14.66
C TYR A 364 -1.10 -1.50 16.13
N VAL A 365 -0.77 -0.36 16.74
CA VAL A 365 -1.23 -0.02 18.09
C VAL A 365 -2.55 0.73 17.96
N ASN A 366 -3.66 0.05 18.25
CA ASN A 366 -5.00 0.65 18.11
C ASN A 366 -5.30 1.58 19.29
N VAL A 367 -5.55 2.85 19.02
CA VAL A 367 -5.78 3.90 20.03
C VAL A 367 -6.90 4.84 19.61
N ASP A 368 -7.41 5.59 20.58
CA ASP A 368 -8.46 6.57 20.34
C ASP A 368 -7.93 7.84 19.65
N LYS A 369 -8.84 8.59 19.01
CA LYS A 369 -8.55 9.74 18.16
C LYS A 369 -7.74 10.87 18.85
N PRO A 370 -7.87 11.12 20.16
CA PRO A 370 -7.02 12.12 20.81
C PRO A 370 -5.55 11.67 20.95
N VAL A 371 -5.30 10.36 21.12
CA VAL A 371 -3.98 9.81 21.47
C VAL A 371 -3.02 9.91 20.28
N TRP A 372 -3.43 9.40 19.12
CA TRP A 372 -2.63 9.45 17.90
C TRP A 372 -2.46 10.89 17.34
N LYS A 373 -3.47 11.76 17.45
CA LYS A 373 -3.36 13.20 17.13
C LYS A 373 -2.32 13.89 18.01
N LYS A 374 -2.32 13.61 19.31
CA LYS A 374 -1.30 14.12 20.23
C LYS A 374 0.11 13.67 19.83
N GLY A 375 0.29 12.39 19.50
CA GLY A 375 1.58 11.87 19.02
C GLY A 375 2.09 12.60 17.77
N ALA A 376 1.21 12.81 16.78
CA ALA A 376 1.52 13.55 15.56
C ALA A 376 1.87 15.03 15.85
N ILE A 377 1.11 15.72 16.71
CA ILE A 377 1.38 17.11 17.11
C ILE A 377 2.74 17.22 17.78
N GLU A 378 3.08 16.30 18.69
CA GLU A 378 4.37 16.32 19.37
C GLU A 378 5.55 16.09 18.42
N MET A 379 5.41 15.25 17.40
CA MET A 379 6.40 15.12 16.33
C MET A 379 6.55 16.43 15.55
N LEU A 380 5.45 17.05 15.14
CA LEU A 380 5.47 18.32 14.39
C LEU A 380 6.11 19.45 15.20
N LYS A 381 5.82 19.55 16.51
CA LYS A 381 6.47 20.52 17.42
C LYS A 381 7.98 20.28 17.55
N LYS A 382 8.42 19.02 17.50
CA LYS A 382 9.85 18.66 17.46
C LYS A 382 10.47 18.88 16.07
N GLY A 383 9.67 19.27 15.09
CA GLY A 383 10.10 19.57 13.73
C GLY A 383 10.24 18.33 12.84
N TRP A 384 9.47 17.27 13.12
CA TRP A 384 9.54 16.00 12.42
C TRP A 384 8.29 15.78 11.56
N PRO A 385 8.43 15.49 10.26
CA PRO A 385 7.30 15.10 9.42
C PRO A 385 6.69 13.78 9.91
N VAL A 386 5.39 13.59 9.67
CA VAL A 386 4.63 12.42 10.14
C VAL A 386 4.00 11.69 8.97
N PHE A 387 4.37 10.43 8.76
CA PHE A 387 3.67 9.56 7.79
C PHE A 387 2.26 9.26 8.31
N PHE A 388 1.26 9.31 7.44
CA PHE A 388 -0.10 8.89 7.76
C PHE A 388 -0.80 8.19 6.60
N GLY A 389 -1.75 7.31 6.93
CA GLY A 389 -2.59 6.56 6.01
C GLY A 389 -4.06 6.96 6.15
N SER A 390 -4.75 7.12 5.01
CA SER A 390 -6.12 7.63 4.95
C SER A 390 -6.91 7.09 3.76
N ASP A 391 -8.22 7.38 3.74
CA ASP A 391 -9.07 7.25 2.55
C ASP A 391 -9.14 8.58 1.78
N VAL A 392 -8.07 8.88 1.02
CA VAL A 392 -7.90 10.21 0.39
C VAL A 392 -8.99 10.56 -0.61
N GLY A 393 -9.74 9.58 -1.13
CA GLY A 393 -10.82 9.80 -2.10
C GLY A 393 -12.11 10.32 -1.48
N LYS A 394 -12.26 10.28 -0.15
CA LYS A 394 -13.49 10.71 0.53
C LYS A 394 -13.42 12.20 0.85
N PHE A 395 -14.43 12.95 0.39
CA PHE A 395 -14.58 14.39 0.71
C PHE A 395 -13.28 15.19 0.52
N SER A 396 -12.66 14.99 -0.63
CA SER A 396 -11.36 15.53 -1.00
C SER A 396 -11.42 16.06 -2.42
N ASP A 397 -10.90 17.27 -2.63
CA ASP A 397 -10.70 17.84 -3.97
C ASP A 397 -9.21 18.06 -4.21
N SER A 398 -8.69 17.38 -5.24
CA SER A 398 -7.25 17.39 -5.57
C SER A 398 -6.79 18.64 -6.32
N LYS A 399 -7.71 19.41 -6.90
CA LYS A 399 -7.39 20.66 -7.59
C LYS A 399 -7.29 21.82 -6.59
N LEU A 400 -8.21 21.87 -5.64
CA LEU A 400 -8.20 22.83 -4.53
C LEU A 400 -7.20 22.44 -3.45
N GLY A 401 -6.94 21.15 -3.29
CA GLY A 401 -6.07 20.61 -2.24
C GLY A 401 -6.75 20.64 -0.88
N ILE A 402 -8.06 20.34 -0.82
CA ILE A 402 -8.85 20.44 0.40
C ILE A 402 -9.42 19.08 0.77
N MET A 403 -9.31 18.73 2.05
CA MET A 403 -9.89 17.53 2.67
C MET A 403 -10.73 17.93 3.88
N ASP A 404 -12.05 18.02 3.70
CA ASP A 404 -13.02 18.40 4.74
C ASP A 404 -14.34 17.63 4.54
N PRO A 405 -14.90 16.91 5.54
CA PRO A 405 -16.19 16.25 5.41
C PRO A 405 -17.33 17.20 5.02
N ASP A 406 -17.20 18.49 5.35
CA ASP A 406 -18.14 19.53 4.99
C ASP A 406 -17.92 20.08 3.56
N LEU A 407 -16.95 19.56 2.79
CA LEU A 407 -16.59 20.05 1.45
C LEU A 407 -17.74 19.91 0.44
N VAL A 408 -18.51 18.82 0.49
CA VAL A 408 -19.56 18.51 -0.51
C VAL A 408 -20.93 18.35 0.14
N ASP A 409 -21.95 19.06 -0.35
CA ASP A 409 -23.33 19.01 0.15
C ASP A 409 -24.23 18.04 -0.62
N TYR A 410 -24.00 16.73 -0.44
CA TYR A 410 -24.86 15.71 -1.06
C TYR A 410 -26.31 15.76 -0.55
N GLU A 411 -26.52 16.17 0.70
CA GLU A 411 -27.87 16.26 1.28
C GLU A 411 -28.68 17.38 0.61
N LEU A 412 -28.07 18.54 0.33
CA LEU A 412 -28.69 19.60 -0.46
C LEU A 412 -29.09 19.11 -1.87
N GLY A 413 -28.15 18.47 -2.57
CA GLY A 413 -28.34 18.03 -3.95
C GLY A 413 -29.40 16.96 -4.10
N PHE A 414 -29.40 15.95 -3.22
CA PHE A 414 -30.18 14.73 -3.41
C PHE A 414 -31.28 14.51 -2.36
N ASN A 415 -31.36 15.32 -1.30
CA ASN A 415 -32.16 15.03 -0.09
C ASN A 415 -31.83 13.65 0.50
N VAL A 416 -30.57 13.22 0.36
CA VAL A 416 -30.07 11.92 0.87
C VAL A 416 -28.92 12.19 1.83
N LYS A 417 -29.05 11.67 3.05
CA LYS A 417 -28.02 11.74 4.07
C LYS A 417 -27.15 10.48 4.07
N LEU A 418 -25.85 10.65 3.97
CA LEU A 418 -24.85 9.59 4.08
C LEU A 418 -24.32 9.55 5.53
N GLY A 419 -24.98 8.76 6.39
CA GLY A 419 -24.84 8.86 7.85
C GLY A 419 -24.06 7.73 8.54
N MET A 420 -23.35 6.87 7.81
CA MET A 420 -22.58 5.77 8.41
C MET A 420 -21.46 6.33 9.30
N SER A 421 -21.28 5.74 10.48
CA SER A 421 -20.11 5.96 11.34
C SER A 421 -18.84 5.38 10.72
N LYS A 422 -17.66 5.79 11.22
CA LYS A 422 -16.37 5.26 10.77
C LYS A 422 -16.27 3.73 10.89
N ALA A 423 -16.81 3.14 11.97
CA ALA A 423 -16.83 1.69 12.16
C ALA A 423 -17.74 0.99 11.13
N GLU A 424 -18.93 1.55 10.87
CA GLU A 424 -19.87 1.02 9.88
C GLU A 424 -19.30 1.11 8.47
N ARG A 425 -18.62 2.21 8.12
CA ARG A 425 -17.96 2.37 6.81
C ARG A 425 -16.89 1.31 6.58
N LEU A 426 -16.02 1.07 7.56
CA LEU A 426 -15.01 0.00 7.49
C LEU A 426 -15.66 -1.40 7.40
N THR A 427 -16.73 -1.63 8.17
CA THR A 427 -17.41 -2.95 8.22
C THR A 427 -18.17 -3.25 6.93
N ALA A 428 -18.82 -2.25 6.34
CA ALA A 428 -19.62 -2.40 5.12
C ALA A 428 -18.78 -2.30 3.83
N GLY A 429 -17.48 -2.01 3.91
CA GLY A 429 -16.61 -1.83 2.75
C GLY A 429 -16.78 -0.50 2.03
N GLU A 430 -17.32 0.53 2.69
CA GLU A 430 -17.48 1.88 2.14
C GLU A 430 -16.19 2.71 2.25
N SER A 431 -15.31 2.37 3.19
CA SER A 431 -14.05 3.08 3.40
C SER A 431 -12.95 2.13 3.89
N ALA A 432 -11.72 2.44 3.54
CA ALA A 432 -10.51 1.69 3.90
C ALA A 432 -9.28 2.59 3.82
N MET A 433 -8.13 2.11 4.28
CA MET A 433 -6.85 2.78 3.99
C MET A 433 -6.54 2.64 2.49
N THR A 434 -6.44 3.76 1.77
CA THR A 434 -6.19 3.76 0.32
C THR A 434 -4.94 4.52 -0.08
N HIS A 435 -4.48 5.49 0.71
CA HIS A 435 -3.35 6.34 0.31
C HIS A 435 -2.54 6.83 1.51
N ALA A 436 -1.23 6.95 1.30
CA ALA A 436 -0.27 7.42 2.28
C ALA A 436 0.27 8.81 1.92
N MET A 437 0.37 9.69 2.91
CA MET A 437 0.87 11.07 2.75
C MET A 437 1.69 11.49 3.97
N VAL A 438 2.16 12.74 4.01
CA VAL A 438 3.00 13.26 5.10
C VAL A 438 2.39 14.52 5.70
N LEU A 439 2.28 14.59 7.03
CA LEU A 439 1.95 15.83 7.75
C LEU A 439 3.23 16.64 7.95
N THR A 440 3.18 17.93 7.59
CA THR A 440 4.30 18.88 7.74
C THR A 440 3.99 20.06 8.66
N ALA A 441 2.71 20.32 8.92
CA ALA A 441 2.29 21.37 9.85
C ALA A 441 0.89 21.10 10.43
N VAL A 442 0.57 21.80 11.50
CA VAL A 442 -0.75 21.84 12.14
C VAL A 442 -1.06 23.26 12.58
N HIS A 443 -2.33 23.64 12.47
CA HIS A 443 -2.84 24.89 13.04
C HIS A 443 -3.61 24.55 14.32
N LEU A 444 -3.05 24.95 15.46
CA LEU A 444 -3.67 24.77 16.77
C LEU A 444 -4.48 26.00 17.16
N SER A 445 -5.61 25.81 17.83
CA SER A 445 -6.35 26.87 18.51
C SER A 445 -5.52 27.44 19.68
N PRO A 446 -5.93 28.58 20.27
CA PRO A 446 -5.34 29.08 21.51
C PRO A 446 -5.43 28.08 22.68
N SER A 447 -6.40 27.16 22.68
CA SER A 447 -6.54 26.09 23.68
C SER A 447 -5.63 24.88 23.38
N GLY A 448 -4.91 24.87 22.25
CA GLY A 448 -4.01 23.79 21.85
C GLY A 448 -4.69 22.66 21.07
N GLU A 449 -5.95 22.83 20.65
CA GLU A 449 -6.68 21.84 19.87
C GLU A 449 -6.38 21.99 18.37
N PRO A 450 -6.20 20.89 17.62
CA PRO A 450 -5.98 20.96 16.19
C PRO A 450 -7.23 21.45 15.44
N ILE A 451 -7.03 22.37 14.50
CA ILE A 451 -8.09 22.91 13.63
C ILE A 451 -7.95 22.36 12.22
N ARG A 452 -6.72 22.36 11.69
CA ARG A 452 -6.38 21.86 10.35
C ARG A 452 -4.91 21.48 10.27
N TRP A 453 -4.59 20.64 9.30
CA TRP A 453 -3.29 20.02 9.10
C TRP A 453 -2.79 20.30 7.69
N ARG A 454 -1.48 20.48 7.54
CA ARG A 454 -0.82 20.60 6.25
C ARG A 454 -0.30 19.24 5.82
N VAL A 455 -0.61 18.88 4.59
CA VAL A 455 -0.35 17.57 4.04
C VAL A 455 0.50 17.72 2.79
N GLU A 456 1.69 17.13 2.79
CA GLU A 456 2.50 16.92 1.60
C GLU A 456 2.02 15.66 0.88
N ASN A 457 1.65 15.80 -0.39
CA ASN A 457 1.24 14.69 -1.24
C ASN A 457 2.33 14.36 -2.28
N SER A 458 2.20 13.22 -2.95
CA SER A 458 3.12 12.71 -3.97
C SER A 458 2.49 12.69 -5.36
N TRP A 459 1.74 13.75 -5.71
CA TRP A 459 1.01 13.90 -6.98
C TRP A 459 1.46 15.12 -7.80
N SER A 460 2.74 15.50 -7.71
CA SER A 460 3.34 16.70 -8.30
C SER A 460 2.91 18.03 -7.67
N GLU A 461 3.62 19.08 -8.04
CA GLU A 461 3.34 20.48 -7.66
C GLU A 461 1.99 21.01 -8.20
N ASN A 462 1.39 20.34 -9.18
CA ASN A 462 0.11 20.78 -9.77
C ASN A 462 -1.13 20.36 -8.96
N ALA A 463 -0.96 19.43 -8.02
CA ALA A 463 -2.05 19.00 -7.13
C ALA A 463 -2.14 19.96 -5.93
N GLY A 464 -3.35 20.38 -5.58
CA GLY A 464 -3.60 21.31 -4.49
C GLY A 464 -2.84 22.63 -4.62
N THR A 465 -2.26 23.08 -3.52
CA THR A 465 -1.41 24.28 -3.49
C THR A 465 0.05 23.86 -3.54
N GLU A 466 0.66 23.87 -4.72
CA GLU A 466 2.07 23.50 -4.92
C GLU A 466 2.40 22.08 -4.40
N GLY A 467 1.51 21.11 -4.60
CA GLY A 467 1.64 19.74 -4.09
C GLY A 467 1.13 19.52 -2.68
N TYR A 468 0.69 20.57 -1.99
CA TYR A 468 0.19 20.50 -0.62
C TYR A 468 -1.32 20.61 -0.53
N PHE A 469 -1.84 19.90 0.47
CA PHE A 469 -3.24 19.86 0.83
C PHE A 469 -3.43 20.44 2.23
N VAL A 470 -4.63 20.95 2.47
CA VAL A 470 -5.13 21.32 3.79
C VAL A 470 -6.21 20.33 4.19
N MET A 471 -6.06 19.77 5.38
CA MET A 471 -6.94 18.76 5.93
C MET A 471 -7.59 19.30 7.19
N SER A 472 -8.91 19.40 7.22
CA SER A 472 -9.62 19.78 8.45
C SER A 472 -9.41 18.73 9.54
N ASP A 473 -9.46 19.14 10.81
CA ASP A 473 -9.28 18.18 11.92
C ASP A 473 -10.41 17.12 11.99
N LYS A 474 -11.61 17.48 11.52
CA LYS A 474 -12.74 16.55 11.36
C LYS A 474 -12.46 15.51 10.28
N TRP A 475 -11.81 15.89 9.18
CA TRP A 475 -11.43 14.91 8.15
C TRP A 475 -10.46 13.88 8.71
N MET A 476 -9.48 14.33 9.51
CA MET A 476 -8.55 13.43 10.21
C MET A 476 -9.27 12.46 11.15
N ASP A 477 -10.39 12.86 11.76
CA ASP A 477 -11.18 11.95 12.59
C ASP A 477 -11.89 10.87 11.79
N GLU A 478 -12.39 11.20 10.61
CA GLU A 478 -13.33 10.37 9.85
C GLU A 478 -12.67 9.48 8.80
N PHE A 479 -11.59 9.96 8.16
CA PHE A 479 -10.99 9.31 6.99
C PHE A 479 -9.48 9.06 7.11
N CYS A 480 -8.79 9.53 8.16
CA CYS A 480 -7.49 8.98 8.50
C CYS A 480 -7.65 7.69 9.31
N TYR A 481 -6.68 6.78 9.19
CA TYR A 481 -6.69 5.48 9.88
C TYR A 481 -5.37 5.12 10.53
N GLN A 482 -4.25 5.64 10.04
CA GLN A 482 -2.93 5.40 10.58
C GLN A 482 -2.10 6.69 10.70
N VAL A 483 -1.29 6.81 11.75
CA VAL A 483 -0.14 7.71 11.82
C VAL A 483 1.06 6.94 12.34
N VAL A 484 2.25 7.22 11.81
CA VAL A 484 3.49 6.61 12.29
C VAL A 484 4.17 7.58 13.22
N VAL A 485 4.48 7.13 14.43
CA VAL A 485 5.03 7.99 15.48
C VAL A 485 6.33 7.48 16.05
N ASP A 486 7.10 8.43 16.56
CA ASP A 486 8.26 8.14 17.40
C ASP A 486 7.84 7.78 18.83
N PRO A 487 8.44 6.74 19.45
CA PRO A 487 8.16 6.35 20.83
C PRO A 487 8.29 7.46 21.86
N SER A 488 9.17 8.45 21.66
CA SER A 488 9.30 9.60 22.59
C SER A 488 8.18 10.64 22.45
N CYS A 489 7.24 10.46 21.51
CA CYS A 489 6.10 11.34 21.28
C CYS A 489 4.79 10.78 21.85
N VAL A 490 4.83 9.59 22.45
CA VAL A 490 3.69 8.94 23.08
C VAL A 490 3.99 8.60 24.54
N SER A 491 2.95 8.27 25.31
CA SER A 491 3.11 7.87 26.70
C SER A 491 3.73 6.47 26.83
N GLN A 492 4.16 6.09 28.03
CA GLN A 492 4.70 4.75 28.28
C GLN A 492 3.63 3.67 28.06
N GLU A 493 2.39 3.95 28.47
CA GLU A 493 1.25 3.03 28.34
C GLU A 493 0.98 2.68 26.87
N VAL A 494 1.07 3.66 25.96
CA VAL A 494 0.90 3.43 24.52
C VAL A 494 2.04 2.57 23.97
N ARG A 495 3.28 2.80 24.40
CA ARG A 495 4.44 2.01 23.97
C ARG A 495 4.37 0.57 24.46
N ASP A 496 3.85 0.35 25.67
CA ASP A 496 3.76 -0.98 26.25
C ASP A 496 2.76 -1.89 25.50
N ILE A 497 1.86 -1.33 24.69
CA ILE A 497 0.98 -2.11 23.81
C ILE A 497 1.79 -2.93 22.78
N LEU A 498 2.96 -2.45 22.34
CA LEU A 498 3.83 -3.17 21.40
C LEU A 498 4.36 -4.51 21.96
N LYS A 499 4.28 -4.73 23.27
CA LYS A 499 4.71 -5.95 23.95
C LYS A 499 3.61 -7.02 24.02
N GLN A 500 2.39 -6.70 23.60
CA GLN A 500 1.26 -7.62 23.63
C GLN A 500 1.36 -8.65 22.51
N ASP A 501 0.71 -9.80 22.69
CA ASP A 501 0.40 -10.68 21.56
C ASP A 501 -0.69 -10.02 20.67
N PRO A 502 -0.42 -9.83 19.37
CA PRO A 502 -1.33 -9.10 18.51
C PRO A 502 -2.63 -9.88 18.28
N LYS A 503 -3.76 -9.17 18.22
CA LYS A 503 -5.01 -9.73 17.68
C LYS A 503 -4.85 -9.84 16.16
N VAL A 504 -4.94 -11.06 15.64
CA VAL A 504 -4.85 -11.33 14.20
C VAL A 504 -6.19 -11.02 13.52
N LEU A 505 -6.14 -10.11 12.54
CA LEU A 505 -7.23 -9.78 11.64
C LEU A 505 -7.08 -10.57 10.33
N PRO A 506 -8.16 -10.89 9.62
CA PRO A 506 -8.07 -11.65 8.37
C PRO A 506 -7.36 -10.82 7.27
N LEU A 507 -6.74 -11.48 6.29
CA LEU A 507 -6.03 -10.84 5.16
C LEU A 507 -6.88 -9.81 4.38
N TRP A 508 -8.21 -9.99 4.34
CA TRP A 508 -9.14 -9.07 3.67
C TRP A 508 -9.67 -7.95 4.56
N ASP A 509 -9.06 -7.71 5.73
CA ASP A 509 -9.44 -6.59 6.58
C ASP A 509 -9.12 -5.23 5.90
N PRO A 510 -10.00 -4.21 5.99
CA PRO A 510 -9.78 -2.89 5.39
C PRO A 510 -8.61 -2.11 6.00
N MET A 511 -8.03 -2.56 7.13
CA MET A 511 -6.77 -2.05 7.66
C MET A 511 -5.54 -2.67 6.95
N GLY A 512 -5.64 -2.83 5.63
CA GLY A 512 -4.67 -3.48 4.76
C GLY A 512 -3.59 -2.55 4.20
N VAL A 513 -3.19 -2.79 2.96
CA VAL A 513 -2.16 -1.97 2.26
C VAL A 513 -2.66 -0.57 1.89
N LEU A 514 -1.73 0.37 1.76
CA LEU A 514 -1.97 1.71 1.23
C LEU A 514 -1.60 1.75 -0.26
N ALA A 515 -2.58 1.61 -1.16
CA ALA A 515 -2.61 2.08 -2.56
C ALA A 515 -3.83 1.57 -3.33
#